data_AF-A0A7S2A7U5-F1
#
_entry.id   AF-A0A7S2A7U5-F1
#
_cell.length_a   1.000
_cell.length_b   1.000
_cell.length_c   1.000
_cell.angle_alpha   90.00
_cell.angle_beta   90.00
_cell.angle_gamma   90.00
#
_symmetry.space_group_name_H-M   'P 1'
#
loop_
_entity.id
_entity.type
_entity.pdbx_description
1 polymer ?
#
loop_
_entity_poly.entity_id
_entity_poly.type
_entity_poly.pdbx_seq_one_letter_code
_entity_poly.pdbx_strand_id
1 'polypeptide(L)'
;PAAASTAADFPSLRSLHLASASLSLWTDLDPVARLPSLRYLRFRSNPVASDLGAGEARALTIARLPNLEGLNASGVTEKERREAERRYVGSVARDLLLARTG
;
A
#
# COMPACT_ATOMS: atom_id res chain seq x y z
N PRO A 1 -8.67 -9.53 25.56
CA PRO A 1 -9.07 -9.00 24.24
C PRO A 1 -8.49 -7.61 24.01
N ALA A 2 -7.43 -7.49 23.20
CA ALA A 2 -6.90 -6.20 22.80
C ALA A 2 -7.93 -5.48 21.92
N ALA A 3 -8.39 -4.30 22.35
CA ALA A 3 -9.30 -3.50 21.56
C ALA A 3 -8.67 -3.24 20.18
N ALA A 4 -9.41 -3.54 19.10
CA ALA A 4 -8.97 -3.25 17.76
C ALA A 4 -8.85 -1.73 17.61
N SER A 5 -7.62 -1.22 17.51
CA SER A 5 -7.39 0.19 17.28
C SER A 5 -8.02 0.60 15.95
N THR A 6 -8.83 1.65 15.98
CA THR A 6 -9.47 2.19 14.78
C THR A 6 -8.58 3.29 14.20
N ALA A 7 -8.77 3.63 12.93
CA ALA A 7 -8.05 4.75 12.33
C ALA A 7 -8.29 6.09 13.06
N ALA A 8 -9.35 6.18 13.87
CA ALA A 8 -9.66 7.34 14.70
C ALA A 8 -8.68 7.54 15.86
N ASP A 9 -7.89 6.53 16.24
CA ASP A 9 -6.97 6.62 17.38
C ASP A 9 -5.71 7.42 17.05
N PHE A 10 -5.40 7.57 15.76
CA PHE A 10 -4.19 8.25 15.28
C PHE A 10 -4.49 9.29 14.19
N PRO A 11 -5.32 10.30 14.47
CA PRO A 11 -5.81 11.24 13.46
C PRO A 11 -4.70 12.09 12.85
N SER A 12 -3.57 12.28 13.55
CA SER A 12 -2.46 13.13 13.14
C SER A 12 -1.21 12.35 12.69
N LEU A 13 -1.26 11.01 12.63
CA LEU A 13 -0.09 10.22 12.26
C LEU A 13 0.23 10.42 10.77
N ARG A 14 1.35 11.11 10.51
CA ARG A 14 1.82 11.42 9.14
C ARG A 14 2.85 10.44 8.59
N SER A 15 3.66 9.84 9.45
CA SER A 15 4.75 8.95 9.05
C SER A 15 4.69 7.66 9.85
N LEU A 16 4.78 6.53 9.15
CA LEU A 16 4.74 5.20 9.75
C LEU A 16 5.90 4.35 9.22
N HIS A 17 6.60 3.70 10.14
CA HIS A 17 7.71 2.80 9.83
C HIS A 17 7.38 1.39 10.34
N LEU A 18 7.22 0.47 9.39
CA LEU A 18 6.92 -0.95 9.60
C LEU A 18 8.02 -1.82 8.97
N ALA A 19 9.29 -1.52 9.23
CA ALA A 19 10.36 -2.39 8.75
C ALA A 19 10.32 -3.73 9.50
N SER A 20 10.44 -4.84 8.77
CA SER A 20 10.48 -6.19 9.34
C SER A 20 9.29 -6.53 10.25
N ALA A 21 8.10 -6.03 9.89
CA ALA A 21 6.85 -6.25 10.63
C ALA A 21 6.12 -7.56 10.22
N SER A 22 6.77 -8.41 9.42
CA SER A 22 6.22 -9.67 8.91
C SER A 22 4.88 -9.52 8.17
N LEU A 23 4.70 -8.41 7.44
CA LEU A 23 3.54 -8.24 6.56
C LEU A 23 3.65 -9.26 5.42
N SER A 24 2.68 -10.16 5.30
CA SER A 24 2.72 -11.26 4.33
C SER A 24 1.70 -11.08 3.22
N LEU A 25 0.62 -10.34 3.46
CA LEU A 25 -0.45 -10.10 2.51
C LEU A 25 -0.62 -8.61 2.24
N TRP A 26 -1.03 -8.27 1.01
CA TRP A 26 -1.31 -6.88 0.65
C TRP A 26 -2.48 -6.28 1.45
N THR A 27 -3.39 -7.12 1.95
CA THR A 27 -4.49 -6.74 2.84
C THR A 27 -4.01 -6.30 4.23
N ASP A 28 -2.79 -6.67 4.64
CA ASP A 28 -2.22 -6.24 5.91
C ASP A 28 -1.96 -4.72 5.93
N LEU A 29 -1.94 -4.07 4.75
CA LEU A 29 -1.82 -2.62 4.60
C LEU A 29 -3.18 -1.89 4.60
N ASP A 30 -4.31 -2.59 4.55
CA ASP A 30 -5.64 -1.96 4.53
C ASP A 30 -5.91 -1.08 5.77
N PRO A 31 -5.49 -1.45 7.01
CA PRO A 31 -5.58 -0.55 8.16
C PRO A 31 -4.75 0.72 8.01
N VAL A 32 -3.59 0.61 7.37
CA VAL A 32 -2.68 1.74 7.12
C VAL A 32 -3.33 2.74 6.15
N ALA A 33 -4.06 2.25 5.15
CA ALA A 33 -4.81 3.09 4.20
C ALA A 33 -5.96 3.87 4.86
N ARG A 34 -6.46 3.42 6.02
CA ARG A 34 -7.52 4.11 6.76
C ARG A 34 -7.02 5.29 7.60
N LEU A 35 -5.71 5.43 7.81
CA LEU A 35 -5.12 6.52 8.58
C LEU A 35 -5.25 7.86 7.82
N PRO A 36 -6.04 8.83 8.31
CA PRO A 36 -6.45 9.99 7.52
C PRO A 36 -5.28 10.93 7.16
N SER A 37 -4.32 11.07 8.08
CA SER A 37 -3.18 11.98 7.92
C SER A 37 -1.93 11.30 7.39
N LEU A 38 -1.93 10.01 7.09
CA LEU A 38 -0.72 9.32 6.68
C LEU A 38 -0.24 9.83 5.31
N ARG A 39 1.05 10.20 5.24
CA ARG A 39 1.73 10.69 4.03
C ARG A 39 3.02 9.96 3.72
N TYR A 40 3.68 9.38 4.72
CA TYR A 40 4.95 8.69 4.56
C TYR A 40 4.88 7.27 5.11
N LEU A 41 5.24 6.29 4.28
CA LEU A 41 5.32 4.89 4.68
C LEU A 41 6.72 4.34 4.41
N ARG A 42 7.24 3.57 5.36
CA ARG A 42 8.43 2.72 5.17
C ARG A 42 8.07 1.33 5.60
N PHE A 43 8.20 0.35 4.71
CA PHE A 43 7.84 -1.04 4.99
C PHE A 43 8.77 -2.03 4.26
N ARG A 44 10.02 -1.64 4.00
CA ARG A 44 11.02 -2.56 3.45
C ARG A 44 11.20 -3.77 4.38
N SER A 45 11.72 -4.85 3.81
CA SER A 45 12.00 -6.10 4.54
C SER A 45 10.73 -6.79 5.08
N ASN A 46 9.62 -6.70 4.34
CA ASN A 46 8.40 -7.46 4.62
C ASN A 46 8.12 -8.48 3.50
N PRO A 47 7.68 -9.71 3.83
CA PRO A 47 7.38 -10.76 2.86
C PRO A 47 6.39 -10.39 1.75
N VAL A 48 5.43 -9.50 2.03
CA VAL A 48 4.38 -9.05 1.10
C VAL A 48 4.92 -8.50 -0.24
N ALA A 49 6.14 -7.99 -0.23
CA ALA A 49 6.80 -7.44 -1.41
C ALA A 49 7.89 -8.35 -1.99
N SER A 50 8.15 -9.53 -1.40
CA SER A 50 9.27 -10.41 -1.78
C SER A 50 9.10 -11.02 -3.17
N ASP A 51 7.87 -11.32 -3.58
CA ASP A 51 7.59 -11.95 -4.87
C ASP A 51 7.49 -10.94 -6.02
N LEU A 52 7.59 -9.64 -5.73
CA LEU A 52 7.48 -8.57 -6.72
C LEU A 52 8.82 -7.87 -6.93
N GLY A 53 9.05 -7.43 -8.17
CA GLY A 53 10.15 -6.51 -8.45
C GLY A 53 9.98 -5.19 -7.67
N ALA A 54 11.07 -4.52 -7.30
CA ALA A 54 11.03 -3.31 -6.48
C ALA A 54 10.12 -2.20 -7.05
N GLY A 55 10.10 -2.04 -8.38
CA GLY A 55 9.22 -1.09 -9.07
C GLY A 55 7.75 -1.48 -9.03
N GLU A 56 7.45 -2.78 -9.11
CA GLU A 56 6.08 -3.31 -9.06
C GLU A 56 5.51 -3.23 -7.65
N ALA A 57 6.27 -3.66 -6.63
CA ALA A 57 5.89 -3.49 -5.24
C ALA A 57 5.61 -2.02 -4.90
N ARG A 58 6.44 -1.11 -5.40
CA ARG A 58 6.25 0.34 -5.25
C ARG A 58 4.97 0.82 -5.92
N ALA A 59 4.74 0.49 -7.19
CA ALA A 59 3.54 0.89 -7.91
C ALA A 59 2.27 0.35 -7.22
N LEU A 60 2.26 -0.93 -6.83
CA LEU A 60 1.14 -1.54 -6.13
C LEU A 60 0.85 -0.86 -4.79
N THR A 61 1.90 -0.52 -4.04
CA THR A 61 1.73 0.22 -2.77
C THR A 61 1.15 1.61 -3.00
N ILE A 62 1.65 2.35 -3.99
CA ILE A 62 1.17 3.70 -4.32
C ILE A 62 -0.30 3.69 -4.74
N ALA A 63 -0.71 2.70 -5.54
CA ALA A 63 -2.09 2.56 -5.97
C ALA A 63 -3.05 2.18 -4.82
N ARG A 64 -2.57 1.42 -3.82
CA ARG A 64 -3.36 1.01 -2.64
C ARG A 64 -3.46 2.10 -1.57
N LEU A 65 -2.47 2.99 -1.47
CA LEU A 65 -2.40 4.05 -0.46
C LEU A 65 -2.40 5.44 -1.13
N PRO A 66 -3.58 5.97 -1.53
CA PRO A 66 -3.69 7.11 -2.44
C PRO A 66 -3.13 8.42 -1.88
N ASN A 67 -3.02 8.54 -0.55
CA ASN A 67 -2.58 9.76 0.12
C ASN A 67 -1.05 9.83 0.36
N LEU A 68 -0.25 8.82 -0.05
CA LEU A 68 1.19 8.83 0.20
C LEU A 68 1.92 9.90 -0.60
N GLU A 69 2.65 10.78 0.08
CA GLU A 69 3.61 11.73 -0.50
C GLU A 69 5.03 11.12 -0.59
N GLY A 70 5.33 10.10 0.22
CA GLY A 70 6.60 9.40 0.16
C GLY A 70 6.52 7.94 0.58
N LEU A 71 7.32 7.12 -0.07
CA LEU A 71 7.39 5.68 0.17
C LEU A 71 8.85 5.23 0.20
N ASN A 72 9.23 4.51 1.26
CA ASN A 72 10.55 3.90 1.40
C ASN A 72 11.71 4.90 1.18
N ALA A 73 11.55 6.10 1.72
CA ALA A 73 12.48 7.24 1.65
C ALA A 73 12.64 7.89 0.26
N SER A 74 11.71 7.68 -0.67
CA SER A 74 11.60 8.49 -1.89
C SER A 74 10.21 9.09 -2.04
N GLY A 75 10.15 10.31 -2.60
CA GLY A 75 8.90 11.01 -2.87
C GLY A 75 8.06 10.26 -3.90
N VAL A 76 6.75 10.43 -3.84
CA VAL A 76 5.78 9.93 -4.82
C VAL A 76 5.32 11.09 -5.67
N THR A 77 5.57 11.03 -6.98
CA THR A 77 5.11 12.08 -7.89
C THR A 77 3.68 11.81 -8.35
N GLU A 78 2.97 12.86 -8.73
CA GLU A 78 1.62 12.72 -9.27
C GLU A 78 1.58 11.91 -10.58
N LYS A 79 2.61 12.05 -11.43
CA LYS A 79 2.74 11.24 -12.65
C LYS A 79 2.87 9.75 -12.31
N GLU A 80 3.77 9.42 -11.39
CA GLU A 80 3.98 8.06 -10.91
C GLU A 80 2.70 7.46 -10.32
N ARG A 81 1.97 8.24 -9.50
CA ARG A 81 0.70 7.79 -8.91
C ARG A 81 -0.32 7.41 -9.98
N ARG A 82 -0.56 8.29 -10.96
CA ARG A 82 -1.51 8.01 -12.04
C ARG A 82 -1.13 6.78 -12.86
N GLU A 83 0.17 6.55 -13.08
CA GLU A 83 0.66 5.35 -13.76
C GLU A 83 0.44 4.08 -12.92
N ALA A 84 0.69 4.16 -11.62
CA ALA A 84 0.45 3.07 -10.68
C ALA A 84 -1.04 2.70 -10.59
N GLU A 85 -1.93 3.69 -10.43
CA GLU A 85 -3.38 3.50 -10.36
C GLU A 85 -3.94 2.88 -11.64
N ARG A 86 -3.54 3.38 -12.82
CA ARG A 86 -3.95 2.79 -14.11
C ARG A 86 -3.55 1.34 -14.23
N ARG A 87 -2.31 1.01 -13.85
CA ARG A 87 -1.81 -0.38 -13.87
C ARG A 87 -2.62 -1.26 -12.90
N TYR A 88 -2.92 -0.76 -11.71
CA TYR A 88 -3.67 -1.49 -10.70
C TYR A 88 -5.09 -1.82 -11.17
N VAL A 89 -5.83 -0.84 -11.67
CA VAL A 89 -7.18 -1.06 -12.22
C VAL A 89 -7.13 -2.07 -13.37
N GLY A 90 -6.14 -1.98 -14.25
CA GLY A 90 -5.95 -2.92 -15.35
C GLY A 90 -5.67 -4.35 -14.88
N SER A 91 -4.85 -4.52 -13.83
CA SER A 91 -4.57 -5.85 -13.23
C SER A 91 -5.82 -6.45 -12.62
N VAL A 92 -6.52 -5.70 -11.75
CA VAL A 92 -7.72 -6.18 -11.08
C VAL A 92 -8.82 -6.52 -12.08
N ALA A 93 -9.01 -5.70 -13.12
CA ALA A 93 -9.97 -5.99 -14.18
C ALA A 93 -9.63 -7.29 -14.92
N ARG A 94 -8.35 -7.53 -15.24
CA ARG A 94 -7.89 -8.78 -15.86
C ARG A 94 -8.16 -9.98 -14.95
N ASP A 95 -7.77 -9.87 -13.68
CA ASP A 95 -7.92 -10.96 -12.71
C ASP A 95 -9.39 -11.35 -12.52
N LEU A 96 -10.28 -10.35 -12.44
CA LEU A 96 -11.74 -10.56 -12.36
C LEU A 96 -12.32 -11.19 -13.63
N LEU A 97 -11.80 -10.86 -14.81
CA LEU A 97 -12.24 -11.48 -16.07
C LEU A 97 -11.83 -12.96 -16.13
N LEU A 98 -10.58 -13.27 -15.77
CA LEU A 98 -10.08 -14.65 -15.75
C LEU A 98 -10.84 -15.51 -14.75
N ALA A 99 -11.15 -14.97 -13.58
CA ALA A 99 -11.94 -15.67 -12.55
C ALA A 99 -13.39 -15.94 -12.94
N ARG A 100 -13.93 -15.26 -13.96
CA ARG A 100 -15.29 -15.50 -14.49
C ARG A 100 -15.33 -16.52 -15.62
N THR A 101 -14.17 -16.82 -16.21
CA THR A 101 -14.05 -17.73 -17.35
C THR A 101 -13.55 -19.13 -16.99
N GLY A 102 -13.24 -19.37 -15.72
CA GLY A 102 -12.94 -20.70 -15.15
C GLY A 102 -14.05 -21.14 -14.21
#